data_AF-A0A6B2DTW3-F1
#
_entry.id   AF-A0A6B2DTW3-F1
#
_cell.length_a   1.000
_cell.length_b   1.000
_cell.length_c   1.000
_cell.angle_alpha   90.00
_cell.angle_beta   90.00
_cell.angle_gamma   90.00
#
_symmetry.space_group_name_H-M   'P 1'
#
loop_
_entity.id
_entity.type
_entity.pdbx_description
1 polymer ?
#
loop_
_entity_poly.entity_id
_entity_poly.type
_entity_poly.pdbx_seq_one_letter_code
_entity_poly.pdbx_strand_id
1 'polypeptide(L)'
;MDSVRRRSWFAPVCLVAALAGGVGQPASAAAVPPSTPASTGAAITHPDADFLGSTIRAHEPPGSARVAKPQAQALAAGGQVAGFDVSHWQSTVDWQRAWNAGARFAYIKATEGTTYVDPSFGSFYTDSYNAGYSRGAYHFGLPNASTGATQANYFLAHGGRWSPDGRTLPPVLDIEYNPYGATCYGLTQAQMVGWITDFANTVRNATGRSPVIYTTTGWWTTCTGNSRSLGADRPLWIARFSTAPGTLPAGWTFYTFWQSADTGVYPGDQDSFNGSPSQLADLTYGGPDAIAAHYNAIGGASSYLGNPVGGEYPIAGGRAENYQGGIIYYSPATGAWAVHGSILGKYRQCGGPGGFLGFPVTDEVGTPDGVGRFNHFSKSASIYWTPGTGAWSVHGSIRDRWTALGWERGPMGYPVTDEVGTPDGVGRFNHFSKSASIYWTPGTGAWSVHGAIRDRWAALGWERGRLGYPVSDEFAITGGRRGNFRGGYITYDFATGATQVVYY
;
A
#
# COMPACT_ATOMS: atom_id res chain seq x y z
N MET A 1 48.36 39.48 38.59
CA MET A 1 48.23 39.51 37.12
C MET A 1 48.42 38.09 36.66
N ASP A 2 47.35 37.38 36.33
CA ASP A 2 47.45 35.99 35.90
C ASP A 2 46.32 35.58 34.95
N SER A 3 46.65 34.61 34.13
CA SER A 3 46.22 34.44 32.74
C SER A 3 45.03 33.50 32.54
N VAL A 4 44.32 33.76 31.43
CA VAL A 4 43.09 33.11 30.97
C VAL A 4 43.28 31.60 30.70
N ARG A 5 42.38 30.75 31.22
CA ARG A 5 42.20 29.35 30.80
C ARG A 5 40.84 29.14 30.13
N ARG A 6 40.86 28.73 28.87
CA ARG A 6 39.75 28.06 28.16
C ARG A 6 39.89 26.54 28.33
N ARG A 7 38.80 25.81 28.59
CA ARG A 7 38.70 24.36 28.38
C ARG A 7 37.31 23.99 27.86
N SER A 8 37.27 23.59 26.60
CA SER A 8 36.18 22.88 25.92
C SER A 8 36.50 21.38 25.91
N TRP A 9 35.51 20.52 26.16
CA TRP A 9 35.63 19.06 26.16
C TRP A 9 34.99 18.43 24.91
N PHE A 10 35.84 17.73 24.16
CA PHE A 10 35.71 16.46 23.42
C PHE A 10 34.48 16.11 22.55
N ALA A 11 34.76 15.91 21.26
CA ALA A 11 34.19 14.85 20.42
C ALA A 11 35.36 13.99 19.86
N PRO A 12 35.25 12.65 19.78
CA PRO A 12 36.37 11.82 19.34
C PRO A 12 36.44 11.71 17.81
N VAL A 13 37.64 11.92 17.29
CA VAL A 13 38.09 11.60 15.93
C VAL A 13 38.61 10.16 15.94
N CYS A 14 38.15 9.32 14.99
CA CYS A 14 38.85 8.09 14.63
C CYS A 14 39.74 8.33 13.42
N LEU A 15 41.00 7.94 13.58
CA LEU A 15 42.13 8.09 12.67
C LEU A 15 41.91 7.37 11.33
N VAL A 16 42.19 8.06 10.23
CA VAL A 16 42.49 7.46 8.92
C VAL A 16 44.02 7.36 8.82
N ALA A 17 44.54 6.14 8.73
CA ALA A 17 45.93 5.89 8.35
C ALA A 17 45.96 5.45 6.89
N ALA A 18 46.62 6.25 6.05
CA ALA A 18 46.94 5.91 4.67
C ALA A 18 48.30 5.20 4.62
N LEU A 19 48.36 4.06 3.94
CA LEU A 19 49.59 3.47 3.41
C LEU A 19 49.36 3.15 1.93
N ALA A 20 50.23 3.69 1.09
CA ALA A 20 50.23 3.57 -0.36
C ALA A 20 51.05 2.35 -0.82
N GLY A 21 50.67 1.79 -1.97
CA GLY A 21 51.59 1.09 -2.87
C GLY A 21 51.23 -0.37 -3.17
N GLY A 22 50.79 -0.64 -4.40
CA GLY A 22 50.68 -1.99 -4.94
C GLY A 22 49.67 -2.11 -6.06
N VAL A 23 50.06 -1.77 -7.29
CA VAL A 23 49.27 -2.03 -8.50
C VAL A 23 49.31 -3.53 -8.77
N GLY A 24 48.24 -4.25 -8.42
CA GLY A 24 48.07 -5.68 -8.69
C GLY A 24 47.14 -5.89 -9.89
N GLN A 25 47.62 -6.64 -10.88
CA GLN A 25 46.89 -7.08 -12.08
C GLN A 25 45.59 -7.82 -11.74
N PRO A 26 44.57 -7.80 -12.64
CA PRO A 26 43.36 -8.59 -12.45
C PRO A 26 43.70 -10.08 -12.51
N ALA A 27 43.26 -10.82 -11.50
CA ALA A 27 43.40 -12.26 -11.44
C ALA A 27 42.64 -12.91 -12.61
N SER A 28 43.37 -13.74 -13.36
CA SER A 28 42.85 -14.55 -14.44
C SER A 28 41.78 -15.51 -13.92
N ALA A 29 40.62 -15.51 -14.57
CA ALA A 29 39.57 -16.49 -14.35
C ALA A 29 40.13 -17.90 -14.62
N ALA A 30 39.98 -18.80 -13.64
CA ALA A 30 40.26 -20.22 -13.84
C ALA A 30 39.18 -20.81 -14.76
N ALA A 31 39.61 -21.40 -15.86
CA ALA A 31 38.74 -22.06 -16.83
C ALA A 31 38.04 -23.27 -16.21
N VAL A 32 36.71 -23.26 -16.27
CA VAL A 32 35.86 -24.44 -16.05
C VAL A 32 36.04 -25.36 -17.27
N PRO A 33 36.24 -26.69 -17.10
CA PRO A 33 36.38 -27.61 -18.23
C PRO A 33 35.09 -27.61 -19.08
N PRO A 34 35.19 -27.85 -20.40
CA PRO A 34 34.03 -27.78 -21.28
C PRO A 34 33.03 -28.87 -20.88
N SER A 35 31.89 -28.44 -20.36
CA SER A 35 30.67 -29.25 -20.35
C SER A 35 30.36 -29.59 -21.80
N THR A 36 30.17 -30.88 -22.07
CA THR A 36 29.57 -31.41 -23.30
C THR A 36 28.41 -30.52 -23.76
N PRO A 37 28.27 -30.24 -25.07
CA PRO A 37 27.21 -29.35 -25.54
C PRO A 37 25.87 -29.97 -25.16
N ALA A 38 25.18 -29.32 -24.21
CA ALA A 38 23.75 -29.49 -24.06
C ALA A 38 23.15 -29.26 -25.45
N SER A 39 22.39 -30.24 -25.92
CA SER A 39 21.67 -30.19 -27.18
C SER A 39 21.07 -28.80 -27.35
N THR A 40 21.45 -28.12 -28.43
CA THR A 40 20.85 -26.87 -28.89
C THR A 40 19.35 -26.94 -28.67
N GLY A 41 18.84 -26.11 -27.76
CA GLY A 41 17.43 -26.04 -27.43
C GLY A 41 16.65 -25.85 -28.72
N ALA A 42 15.82 -26.84 -29.05
CA ALA A 42 14.79 -26.63 -30.05
C ALA A 42 13.93 -25.46 -29.54
N ALA A 43 13.82 -24.41 -30.37
CA ALA A 43 12.81 -23.39 -30.16
C ALA A 43 11.48 -24.13 -29.96
N ILE A 44 10.83 -23.94 -28.81
CA ILE A 44 9.51 -24.50 -28.57
C ILE A 44 8.62 -23.89 -29.65
N THR A 45 8.15 -24.72 -30.59
CA THR A 45 7.15 -24.31 -31.57
C THR A 45 5.85 -24.09 -30.80
N HIS A 46 5.43 -22.83 -30.64
CA HIS A 46 4.15 -22.49 -30.03
C HIS A 46 3.02 -23.27 -30.75
N PRO A 47 2.22 -24.09 -30.05
CA PRO A 47 1.32 -25.08 -30.62
C PRO A 47 -0.07 -24.48 -30.87
N ASP A 48 -0.17 -23.16 -30.75
CA ASP A 48 -1.40 -22.38 -30.85
C ASP A 48 -2.50 -22.74 -29.81
N ALA A 49 -2.09 -23.33 -28.69
CA ALA A 49 -2.96 -23.81 -27.60
C ALA A 49 -2.30 -23.59 -26.23
N ASP A 50 -1.74 -22.40 -26.03
CA ASP A 50 -0.90 -22.02 -24.90
C ASP A 50 -1.55 -20.92 -24.03
N PHE A 51 -2.87 -20.79 -24.12
CA PHE A 51 -3.68 -19.89 -23.29
C PHE A 51 -4.51 -20.68 -22.28
N LEU A 52 -4.99 -19.99 -21.23
CA LEU A 52 -5.85 -20.57 -20.21
C LEU A 52 -6.97 -21.38 -20.88
N GLY A 53 -7.18 -22.61 -20.44
CA GLY A 53 -8.33 -23.41 -20.85
C GLY A 53 -8.33 -23.97 -22.27
N SER A 54 -7.31 -23.64 -23.06
CA SER A 54 -7.21 -23.98 -24.49
C SER A 54 -7.36 -25.48 -24.79
N THR A 55 -6.88 -26.35 -23.90
CA THR A 55 -6.91 -27.80 -24.11
C THR A 55 -7.95 -28.55 -23.27
N ILE A 56 -8.76 -27.86 -22.47
CA ILE A 56 -9.78 -28.48 -21.59
C ILE A 56 -10.75 -29.32 -22.39
N ARG A 57 -11.21 -28.82 -23.55
CA ARG A 57 -12.15 -29.56 -24.42
C ARG A 57 -11.59 -30.88 -24.92
N ALA A 58 -10.27 -30.98 -25.10
CA ALA A 58 -9.64 -32.19 -25.60
C ALA A 58 -9.49 -33.26 -24.50
N HIS A 59 -9.45 -32.84 -23.23
CA HIS A 59 -9.10 -33.72 -22.12
C HIS A 59 -10.24 -34.00 -21.14
N GLU A 60 -11.20 -33.10 -21.02
CA GLU A 60 -12.33 -33.25 -20.10
C GLU A 60 -13.60 -33.70 -20.83
N PRO A 61 -14.39 -34.60 -20.23
CA PRO A 61 -15.62 -35.07 -20.86
C PRO A 61 -16.54 -33.86 -21.10
N PRO A 62 -17.22 -33.77 -22.26
CA PRO A 62 -18.12 -32.67 -22.54
C PRO A 62 -19.19 -32.63 -21.45
N GLY A 63 -19.09 -31.63 -20.58
CA GLY A 63 -20.15 -31.30 -19.63
C GLY A 63 -21.44 -31.16 -20.42
N SER A 64 -22.49 -31.84 -19.95
CA SER A 64 -23.83 -31.83 -20.53
C SER A 64 -24.22 -30.45 -21.09
N ALA A 65 -24.45 -30.39 -22.40
CA ALA A 65 -24.89 -29.25 -23.22
C ALA A 65 -23.90 -28.08 -23.35
N ARG A 66 -23.70 -27.62 -24.60
CA ARG A 66 -23.09 -26.33 -24.94
C ARG A 66 -23.71 -25.23 -24.07
N VAL A 67 -23.00 -24.74 -23.05
CA VAL A 67 -23.46 -23.57 -22.30
C VAL A 67 -22.95 -22.33 -23.04
N ALA A 68 -23.63 -21.99 -24.14
CA ALA A 68 -23.60 -20.64 -24.70
C ALA A 68 -24.47 -19.66 -23.87
N LYS A 69 -24.83 -20.03 -22.64
CA LYS A 69 -25.61 -19.19 -21.72
C LYS A 69 -24.64 -18.41 -20.84
N PRO A 70 -24.95 -17.17 -20.47
CA PRO A 70 -23.98 -16.32 -19.83
C PRO A 70 -23.90 -16.65 -18.34
N GLN A 71 -23.32 -17.80 -18.01
CA GLN A 71 -23.17 -18.27 -16.63
C GLN A 71 -22.52 -17.19 -15.77
N ALA A 72 -21.48 -16.53 -16.29
CA ALA A 72 -20.87 -15.40 -15.61
C ALA A 72 -21.81 -14.22 -15.35
N GLN A 73 -22.67 -13.86 -16.31
CA GLN A 73 -23.68 -12.81 -16.10
C GLN A 73 -24.78 -13.26 -15.13
N ALA A 74 -25.17 -14.54 -15.17
CA ALA A 74 -26.17 -15.09 -14.26
C ALA A 74 -25.67 -15.09 -12.82
N LEU A 75 -24.41 -15.47 -12.60
CA LEU A 75 -23.76 -15.40 -11.30
C LEU A 75 -23.59 -13.95 -10.83
N ALA A 76 -23.24 -13.04 -11.74
CA ALA A 76 -23.15 -11.62 -11.41
C ALA A 76 -24.50 -11.02 -10.98
N ALA A 77 -25.60 -11.45 -11.62
CA ALA A 77 -26.96 -11.08 -11.18
C ALA A 77 -27.29 -11.64 -9.77
N GLY A 78 -26.63 -12.72 -9.35
CA GLY A 78 -26.69 -13.31 -8.02
C GLY A 78 -25.72 -12.72 -7.00
N GLY A 79 -24.98 -11.66 -7.34
CA GLY A 79 -24.06 -10.95 -6.45
C GLY A 79 -22.58 -11.34 -6.56
N GLN A 80 -22.21 -12.26 -7.46
CA GLN A 80 -20.82 -12.48 -7.84
C GLN A 80 -20.31 -11.36 -8.78
N VAL A 81 -19.07 -11.43 -9.23
CA VAL A 81 -18.53 -10.50 -10.22
C VAL A 81 -18.14 -11.25 -11.49
N ALA A 82 -18.60 -10.75 -12.64
CA ALA A 82 -18.20 -11.28 -13.94
C ALA A 82 -16.85 -10.71 -14.40
N GLY A 83 -16.10 -11.52 -15.13
CA GLY A 83 -14.86 -11.14 -15.78
C GLY A 83 -14.54 -12.09 -16.93
N PHE A 84 -13.30 -11.99 -17.41
CA PHE A 84 -12.82 -12.80 -18.51
C PHE A 84 -11.29 -12.83 -18.51
N ASP A 85 -10.71 -13.68 -19.35
CA ASP A 85 -9.28 -13.71 -19.60
C ASP A 85 -8.94 -13.73 -21.09
N VAL A 86 -7.80 -13.13 -21.42
CA VAL A 86 -7.35 -12.91 -22.80
C VAL A 86 -5.84 -13.09 -22.97
N SER A 87 -5.44 -13.31 -24.21
CA SER A 87 -4.05 -13.42 -24.66
C SER A 87 -3.91 -12.84 -26.06
N HIS A 88 -2.75 -12.99 -26.71
CA HIS A 88 -2.57 -12.65 -28.12
C HIS A 88 -3.57 -13.33 -29.09
N TRP A 89 -4.26 -14.39 -28.66
CA TRP A 89 -5.33 -15.03 -29.45
C TRP A 89 -6.53 -14.10 -29.71
N GLN A 90 -6.72 -13.08 -28.87
CA GLN A 90 -7.62 -11.98 -29.18
C GLN A 90 -6.82 -10.92 -29.93
N SER A 91 -7.11 -10.74 -31.22
CA SER A 91 -6.44 -9.70 -32.03
C SER A 91 -6.78 -8.28 -31.57
N THR A 92 -7.99 -8.09 -31.02
CA THR A 92 -8.45 -6.84 -30.40
C THR A 92 -9.43 -7.16 -29.27
N VAL A 93 -9.52 -6.28 -28.27
CA VAL A 93 -10.47 -6.40 -27.15
C VAL A 93 -11.29 -5.12 -27.04
N ASP A 94 -12.63 -5.25 -27.14
CA ASP A 94 -13.56 -4.14 -26.90
C ASP A 94 -13.90 -4.06 -25.40
N TRP A 95 -13.00 -3.40 -24.65
CA TRP A 95 -13.11 -3.23 -23.20
C TRP A 95 -14.39 -2.50 -22.79
N GLN A 96 -14.80 -1.49 -23.55
CA GLN A 96 -15.99 -0.71 -23.21
C GLN A 96 -17.27 -1.53 -23.39
N ARG A 97 -17.36 -2.34 -24.44
CA ARG A 97 -18.48 -3.25 -24.63
C ARG A 97 -18.56 -4.29 -23.53
N ALA A 98 -17.44 -4.90 -23.15
CA ALA A 98 -17.40 -5.87 -22.05
C ALA A 98 -17.80 -5.23 -20.71
N TRP A 99 -17.38 -3.98 -20.47
CA TRP A 99 -17.71 -3.22 -19.26
C TRP A 99 -19.21 -2.95 -19.17
N ASN A 100 -19.79 -2.51 -20.30
CA ASN A 100 -21.23 -2.27 -20.44
C ASN A 100 -22.04 -3.56 -20.28
N ALA A 101 -21.46 -4.72 -20.64
CA ALA A 101 -22.03 -6.04 -20.42
C ALA A 101 -21.80 -6.60 -19.00
N GLY A 102 -21.22 -5.81 -18.10
CA GLY A 102 -21.13 -6.11 -16.66
C GLY A 102 -19.80 -6.68 -16.17
N ALA A 103 -18.80 -6.90 -17.04
CA ALA A 103 -17.49 -7.38 -16.59
C ALA A 103 -16.75 -6.31 -15.76
N ARG A 104 -16.03 -6.73 -14.71
CA ARG A 104 -15.27 -5.83 -13.82
C ARG A 104 -13.83 -6.28 -13.55
N PHE A 105 -13.48 -7.51 -13.93
CA PHE A 105 -12.08 -7.93 -13.96
C PHE A 105 -11.66 -8.56 -15.28
N ALA A 106 -10.35 -8.54 -15.52
CA ALA A 106 -9.71 -9.23 -16.63
C ALA A 106 -8.35 -9.82 -16.21
N TYR A 107 -8.00 -11.01 -16.69
CA TYR A 107 -6.63 -11.51 -16.63
C TYR A 107 -6.01 -11.57 -18.03
N ILE A 108 -4.73 -11.26 -18.14
CA ILE A 108 -4.04 -11.14 -19.42
C ILE A 108 -2.80 -12.03 -19.40
N LYS A 109 -2.59 -12.84 -20.45
CA LYS A 109 -1.37 -13.66 -20.60
C LYS A 109 -0.17 -12.73 -20.61
N ALA A 110 0.80 -12.96 -19.74
CA ALA A 110 2.05 -12.21 -19.74
C ALA A 110 3.19 -13.04 -20.33
N THR A 111 3.33 -14.28 -19.87
CA THR A 111 4.47 -15.12 -20.25
C THR A 111 4.12 -16.59 -20.32
N GLU A 112 5.02 -17.33 -20.97
CA GLU A 112 5.02 -18.78 -20.99
C GLU A 112 6.45 -19.30 -20.88
N GLY A 113 6.63 -20.32 -20.04
CA GLY A 113 7.94 -20.90 -19.79
C GLY A 113 8.97 -19.84 -19.38
N THR A 114 10.10 -19.81 -20.09
CA THR A 114 11.20 -18.86 -19.84
C THR A 114 11.59 -18.04 -21.06
N THR A 115 10.83 -18.13 -22.15
CA THR A 115 11.26 -17.60 -23.47
C THR A 115 10.21 -16.76 -24.17
N TYR A 116 8.93 -16.86 -23.79
CA TYR A 116 7.86 -16.15 -24.47
C TYR A 116 7.23 -15.09 -23.57
N VAL A 117 7.16 -13.87 -24.11
CA VAL A 117 6.33 -12.76 -23.59
C VAL A 117 5.19 -12.57 -24.58
N ASP A 118 3.95 -12.55 -24.08
CA ASP A 118 2.79 -12.36 -24.93
C ASP A 118 2.81 -10.94 -25.55
N PRO A 119 2.78 -10.82 -26.89
CA PRO A 119 2.94 -9.54 -27.58
C PRO A 119 1.77 -8.58 -27.33
N SER A 120 0.59 -9.10 -26.96
CA SER A 120 -0.58 -8.29 -26.65
C SER A 120 -0.64 -7.84 -25.19
N PHE A 121 0.21 -8.39 -24.31
CA PHE A 121 0.18 -8.12 -22.87
C PHE A 121 0.25 -6.62 -22.57
N GLY A 122 1.25 -5.93 -23.10
CA GLY A 122 1.49 -4.51 -22.79
C GLY A 122 0.27 -3.63 -23.11
N SER A 123 -0.33 -3.82 -24.29
CA SER A 123 -1.54 -3.09 -24.69
C SER A 123 -2.73 -3.50 -23.85
N PHE A 124 -3.02 -4.80 -23.70
CA PHE A 124 -4.22 -5.26 -23.01
C PHE A 124 -4.21 -4.94 -21.52
N TYR A 125 -3.05 -5.02 -20.88
CA TYR A 125 -2.89 -4.67 -19.48
C TYR A 125 -3.11 -3.16 -19.25
N THR A 126 -2.66 -2.31 -20.18
CA THR A 126 -2.86 -0.85 -20.12
C THR A 126 -4.30 -0.47 -20.43
N ASP A 127 -4.87 -1.03 -21.48
CA ASP A 127 -6.21 -0.69 -21.95
C ASP A 127 -7.30 -1.14 -20.97
N SER A 128 -7.15 -2.32 -20.37
CA SER A 128 -8.03 -2.80 -19.31
C SER A 128 -8.00 -1.89 -18.07
N TYR A 129 -6.82 -1.41 -17.67
CA TYR A 129 -6.70 -0.43 -16.58
C TYR A 129 -7.43 0.87 -16.90
N ASN A 130 -7.22 1.42 -18.10
CA ASN A 130 -7.85 2.65 -18.56
C ASN A 130 -9.39 2.52 -18.68
N ALA A 131 -9.88 1.35 -19.05
CA ALA A 131 -11.30 1.03 -19.08
C ALA A 131 -11.90 0.76 -17.68
N GLY A 132 -11.08 0.79 -16.62
CA GLY A 132 -11.54 0.71 -15.24
C GLY A 132 -11.66 -0.71 -14.67
N TYR A 133 -10.97 -1.69 -15.24
CA TYR A 133 -10.97 -3.06 -14.73
C TYR A 133 -10.03 -3.24 -13.53
N SER A 134 -10.37 -4.16 -12.63
CA SER A 134 -9.36 -4.86 -11.84
C SER A 134 -8.66 -5.87 -12.76
N ARG A 135 -7.36 -5.71 -12.99
CA ARG A 135 -6.61 -6.51 -13.96
C ARG A 135 -5.44 -7.26 -13.34
N GLY A 136 -5.21 -8.48 -13.79
CA GLY A 136 -4.08 -9.31 -13.38
C GLY A 136 -3.36 -9.94 -14.56
N ALA A 137 -2.19 -10.49 -14.30
CA ALA A 137 -1.38 -11.18 -15.28
C ALA A 137 -1.37 -12.68 -15.00
N TYR A 138 -1.29 -13.52 -16.03
CA TYR A 138 -1.10 -14.95 -15.88
C TYR A 138 0.12 -15.48 -16.62
N HIS A 139 0.63 -16.61 -16.14
CA HIS A 139 1.79 -17.32 -16.66
C HIS A 139 1.43 -18.76 -17.02
N PHE A 140 1.67 -19.17 -18.27
CA PHE A 140 1.54 -20.57 -18.71
C PHE A 140 2.78 -21.38 -18.31
N GLY A 141 2.60 -22.31 -17.37
CA GLY A 141 3.69 -23.09 -16.79
C GLY A 141 4.16 -24.23 -17.69
N LEU A 142 5.48 -24.37 -17.83
CA LEU A 142 6.12 -25.52 -18.51
C LEU A 142 7.03 -26.30 -17.54
N PRO A 143 6.49 -27.14 -16.64
CA PRO A 143 7.24 -27.78 -15.57
C PRO A 143 8.44 -28.64 -15.97
N ASN A 144 8.44 -29.15 -17.20
CA ASN A 144 9.54 -29.95 -17.75
C ASN A 144 10.67 -29.13 -18.37
N ALA A 145 10.50 -27.81 -18.52
CA ALA A 145 11.47 -26.95 -19.18
C ALA A 145 12.47 -26.29 -18.20
N SER A 146 12.05 -26.00 -16.97
CA SER A 146 12.90 -25.36 -15.95
C SER A 146 12.30 -25.51 -14.56
N THR A 147 12.95 -25.01 -13.50
CA THR A 147 12.35 -24.95 -12.15
C THR A 147 11.20 -23.95 -12.06
N GLY A 148 10.36 -24.10 -11.04
CA GLY A 148 9.24 -23.20 -10.77
C GLY A 148 9.72 -21.79 -10.46
N ALA A 149 10.77 -21.65 -9.65
CA ALA A 149 11.38 -20.34 -9.35
C ALA A 149 11.92 -19.64 -10.60
N THR A 150 12.46 -20.39 -11.58
CA THR A 150 12.97 -19.80 -12.83
C THR A 150 11.82 -19.16 -13.63
N GLN A 151 10.71 -19.87 -13.79
CA GLN A 151 9.56 -19.33 -14.52
C GLN A 151 8.84 -18.23 -13.74
N ALA A 152 8.76 -18.34 -12.41
CA ALA A 152 8.22 -17.29 -11.56
C ALA A 152 9.01 -15.98 -11.72
N ASN A 153 10.34 -16.05 -11.69
CA ASN A 153 11.19 -14.87 -11.90
C ASN A 153 11.03 -14.29 -13.31
N TYR A 154 10.92 -15.15 -14.33
CA TYR A 154 10.66 -14.70 -15.70
C TYR A 154 9.31 -13.99 -15.81
N PHE A 155 8.25 -14.57 -15.26
CA PHE A 155 6.93 -13.96 -15.20
C PHE A 155 6.94 -12.61 -14.46
N LEU A 156 7.55 -12.54 -13.28
CA LEU A 156 7.67 -11.31 -12.50
C LEU A 156 8.45 -10.21 -13.23
N ALA A 157 9.44 -10.57 -14.03
CA ALA A 157 10.21 -9.61 -14.83
C ALA A 157 9.43 -9.06 -16.03
N HIS A 158 8.37 -9.75 -16.49
CA HIS A 158 7.65 -9.45 -17.72
C HIS A 158 6.14 -9.26 -17.50
N GLY A 159 5.73 -8.69 -16.37
CA GLY A 159 4.34 -8.26 -16.13
C GLY A 159 3.63 -8.95 -14.97
N GLY A 160 4.19 -10.03 -14.42
CA GLY A 160 3.60 -10.79 -13.32
C GLY A 160 3.70 -10.15 -11.93
N ARG A 161 4.21 -8.92 -11.83
CA ARG A 161 4.31 -8.21 -10.54
C ARG A 161 2.93 -7.72 -10.08
N TRP A 162 2.77 -7.69 -8.77
CA TRP A 162 1.57 -7.18 -8.11
C TRP A 162 1.89 -5.90 -7.34
N SER A 163 0.94 -4.96 -7.29
CA SER A 163 1.02 -3.74 -6.49
C SER A 163 -0.32 -3.44 -5.80
N PRO A 164 -0.32 -2.86 -4.58
CA PRO A 164 -1.52 -2.48 -3.83
C PRO A 164 -2.23 -1.24 -4.39
N ASP A 165 -2.38 -1.11 -5.70
CA ASP A 165 -2.89 0.10 -6.37
C ASP A 165 -4.43 0.16 -6.44
N GLY A 166 -5.13 -0.79 -5.82
CA GLY A 166 -6.60 -0.89 -5.90
C GLY A 166 -7.10 -1.39 -7.27
N ARG A 167 -6.19 -1.83 -8.16
CA ARG A 167 -6.50 -2.29 -9.52
C ARG A 167 -5.80 -3.59 -9.90
N THR A 168 -4.73 -3.98 -9.21
CA THR A 168 -3.90 -5.14 -9.57
C THR A 168 -4.34 -6.41 -8.87
N LEU A 169 -4.83 -7.38 -9.64
CA LEU A 169 -5.18 -8.69 -9.11
C LEU A 169 -3.94 -9.55 -8.88
N PRO A 170 -3.99 -10.52 -7.94
CA PRO A 170 -2.88 -11.40 -7.64
C PRO A 170 -2.38 -12.13 -8.90
N PRO A 171 -1.07 -12.44 -9.00
CA PRO A 171 -0.54 -13.13 -10.18
C PRO A 171 -1.14 -14.53 -10.32
N VAL A 172 -1.28 -15.04 -11.53
CA VAL A 172 -1.87 -16.37 -11.79
C VAL A 172 -0.82 -17.31 -12.36
N LEU A 173 -0.75 -18.51 -11.79
CA LEU A 173 -0.10 -19.65 -12.42
C LEU A 173 -1.17 -20.45 -13.16
N ASP A 174 -1.07 -20.49 -14.48
CA ASP A 174 -1.77 -21.45 -15.33
C ASP A 174 -0.97 -22.76 -15.33
N ILE A 175 -1.56 -23.79 -14.73
CA ILE A 175 -0.96 -25.11 -14.64
C ILE A 175 -2.01 -26.19 -14.96
N GLU A 176 -2.00 -26.58 -16.23
CA GLU A 176 -3.01 -27.45 -16.83
C GLU A 176 -2.39 -28.44 -17.83
N TYR A 177 -3.21 -29.08 -18.67
CA TYR A 177 -2.77 -30.13 -19.57
C TYR A 177 -1.69 -29.62 -20.52
N ASN A 178 -0.63 -30.40 -20.68
CA ASN A 178 0.48 -30.01 -21.54
C ASN A 178 0.11 -30.07 -23.03
N PRO A 179 0.08 -28.95 -23.78
CA PRO A 179 -0.20 -28.96 -25.21
C PRO A 179 0.99 -29.50 -26.03
N TYR A 180 2.17 -29.64 -25.42
CA TYR A 180 3.43 -30.04 -26.07
C TYR A 180 3.76 -31.52 -25.98
N GLY A 181 2.93 -32.34 -25.32
CA GLY A 181 3.21 -33.77 -25.20
C GLY A 181 2.51 -34.43 -24.02
N ALA A 182 3.29 -35.09 -23.16
CA ALA A 182 2.74 -35.87 -22.05
C ALA A 182 1.89 -35.00 -21.12
N THR A 183 0.66 -35.43 -20.82
CA THR A 183 -0.35 -34.71 -20.00
C THR A 183 0.21 -34.03 -18.76
N CYS A 184 1.09 -34.72 -18.01
CA CYS A 184 1.73 -34.22 -16.79
C CYS A 184 3.18 -33.77 -17.00
N TYR A 185 3.52 -33.33 -18.22
CA TYR A 185 4.85 -32.87 -18.61
C TYR A 185 5.96 -33.94 -18.44
N GLY A 186 5.59 -35.21 -18.33
CA GLY A 186 6.52 -36.31 -18.04
C GLY A 186 7.03 -36.34 -16.59
N LEU A 187 6.44 -35.55 -15.69
CA LEU A 187 6.80 -35.50 -14.27
C LEU A 187 5.99 -36.49 -13.44
N THR A 188 6.60 -36.99 -12.37
CA THR A 188 5.88 -37.65 -11.29
C THR A 188 5.03 -36.65 -10.50
N GLN A 189 4.01 -37.15 -9.78
CA GLN A 189 3.15 -36.31 -8.94
C GLN A 189 3.95 -35.50 -7.89
N ALA A 190 4.96 -36.11 -7.27
CA ALA A 190 5.81 -35.43 -6.29
C ALA A 190 6.64 -34.30 -6.92
N GLN A 191 7.20 -34.54 -8.12
CA GLN A 191 7.94 -33.50 -8.86
C GLN A 191 7.02 -32.35 -9.27
N MET A 192 5.80 -32.64 -9.72
CA MET A 192 4.81 -31.63 -10.08
C MET A 192 4.43 -30.75 -8.88
N VAL A 193 4.09 -31.36 -7.73
CA VAL A 193 3.78 -30.62 -6.49
C VAL A 193 4.98 -29.78 -6.04
N GLY A 194 6.20 -30.32 -6.12
CA GLY A 194 7.42 -29.60 -5.81
C GLY A 194 7.61 -28.37 -6.71
N TRP A 195 7.40 -28.52 -8.01
CA TRP A 195 7.51 -27.44 -8.99
C TRP A 195 6.50 -26.31 -8.75
N ILE A 196 5.22 -26.65 -8.55
CA ILE A 196 4.15 -25.68 -8.26
C ILE A 196 4.40 -24.96 -6.93
N THR A 197 4.98 -25.67 -5.96
CA THR A 197 5.36 -25.08 -4.66
C THR A 197 6.46 -24.03 -4.85
N ASP A 198 7.49 -24.36 -5.62
CA ASP A 198 8.65 -23.50 -5.89
C ASP A 198 8.25 -22.21 -6.64
N PHE A 199 7.43 -22.34 -7.69
CA PHE A 199 6.87 -21.20 -8.42
C PHE A 199 6.09 -20.26 -7.47
N ALA A 200 5.14 -20.81 -6.74
CA ALA A 200 4.24 -20.00 -5.93
C ALA A 200 4.93 -19.33 -4.73
N ASN A 201 5.89 -20.01 -4.10
CA ASN A 201 6.68 -19.42 -3.02
C ASN A 201 7.55 -18.28 -3.56
N THR A 202 8.11 -18.43 -4.75
CA THR A 202 8.89 -17.36 -5.40
C THR A 202 8.02 -16.13 -5.69
N VAL A 203 6.81 -16.32 -6.25
CA VAL A 203 5.86 -15.21 -6.47
C VAL A 203 5.45 -14.57 -5.15
N ARG A 204 5.12 -15.36 -4.12
CA ARG A 204 4.73 -14.84 -2.81
C ARG A 204 5.83 -14.04 -2.14
N ASN A 205 7.07 -14.52 -2.21
CA ASN A 205 8.22 -13.80 -1.65
C ASN A 205 8.47 -12.48 -2.37
N ALA A 206 8.24 -12.41 -3.68
CA ALA A 206 8.47 -11.20 -4.47
C ALA A 206 7.33 -10.18 -4.38
N THR A 207 6.10 -10.61 -4.10
CA THR A 207 4.90 -9.77 -4.21
C THR A 207 4.09 -9.63 -2.93
N GLY A 208 4.36 -10.47 -1.92
CA GLY A 208 3.50 -10.61 -0.74
C GLY A 208 2.20 -11.37 -1.00
N ARG A 209 1.99 -11.91 -2.21
CA ARG A 209 0.76 -12.61 -2.61
C ARG A 209 1.03 -14.04 -3.06
N SER A 210 0.30 -15.00 -2.50
CA SER A 210 0.19 -16.32 -3.12
C SER A 210 -0.44 -16.14 -4.52
N PRO A 211 0.12 -16.76 -5.58
CA PRO A 211 -0.55 -16.73 -6.87
C PRO A 211 -1.85 -17.50 -6.82
N VAL A 212 -2.81 -17.09 -7.65
CA VAL A 212 -3.97 -17.90 -7.97
C VAL A 212 -3.49 -19.10 -8.78
N ILE A 213 -3.93 -20.30 -8.42
CA ILE A 213 -3.68 -21.51 -9.19
C ILE A 213 -4.86 -21.73 -10.12
N TYR A 214 -4.63 -21.56 -11.41
CA TYR A 214 -5.56 -21.97 -12.44
C TYR A 214 -5.31 -23.44 -12.82
N THR A 215 -6.35 -24.26 -12.81
CA THR A 215 -6.27 -25.68 -13.18
C THR A 215 -7.66 -26.29 -13.38
N THR A 216 -7.71 -27.58 -13.74
CA THR A 216 -8.93 -28.40 -13.69
C THR A 216 -8.86 -29.47 -12.59
N THR A 217 -10.01 -29.95 -12.12
CA THR A 217 -10.04 -31.06 -11.14
C THR A 217 -9.45 -32.36 -11.73
N GLY A 218 -9.67 -32.61 -13.03
CA GLY A 218 -9.15 -33.79 -13.72
C GLY A 218 -7.63 -33.77 -13.80
N TRP A 219 -7.06 -32.65 -14.25
CA TRP A 219 -5.61 -32.47 -14.33
C TRP A 219 -4.96 -32.53 -12.95
N TRP A 220 -5.52 -31.79 -11.97
CA TRP A 220 -4.97 -31.77 -10.61
C TRP A 220 -4.92 -33.15 -9.98
N THR A 221 -6.00 -33.93 -10.10
CA THR A 221 -6.08 -35.30 -9.58
C THR A 221 -4.99 -36.18 -10.21
N THR A 222 -4.86 -36.10 -11.53
CA THR A 222 -3.94 -36.94 -12.31
C THR A 222 -2.47 -36.57 -12.04
N CYS A 223 -2.13 -35.29 -12.17
CA CYS A 223 -0.76 -34.82 -12.23
C CYS A 223 -0.18 -34.43 -10.87
N THR A 224 -0.99 -34.29 -9.82
CA THR A 224 -0.52 -33.98 -8.46
C THR A 224 -0.86 -35.05 -7.42
N GLY A 225 -1.58 -36.11 -7.81
CA GLY A 225 -2.12 -37.09 -6.87
C GLY A 225 -3.25 -36.51 -6.01
N ASN A 226 -3.95 -35.48 -6.52
CA ASN A 226 -4.94 -34.70 -5.80
C ASN A 226 -4.39 -34.12 -4.49
N SER A 227 -3.22 -33.50 -4.56
CA SER A 227 -2.52 -33.02 -3.36
C SER A 227 -3.32 -31.93 -2.63
N ARG A 228 -3.42 -32.08 -1.29
CA ARG A 228 -4.04 -31.10 -0.38
C ARG A 228 -3.11 -29.97 0.05
N SER A 229 -1.80 -30.14 -0.15
CA SER A 229 -0.78 -29.28 0.47
C SER A 229 -0.77 -27.83 -0.05
N LEU A 230 -1.45 -27.56 -1.17
CA LEU A 230 -1.42 -26.27 -1.85
C LEU A 230 -2.74 -25.49 -1.70
N GLY A 231 -3.82 -26.12 -1.22
CA GLY A 231 -5.15 -25.50 -1.19
C GLY A 231 -5.46 -24.64 0.02
N ALA A 232 -4.69 -24.76 1.10
CA ALA A 232 -4.94 -24.02 2.34
C ALA A 232 -4.62 -22.52 2.24
N ASP A 233 -3.66 -22.12 1.41
CA ASP A 233 -3.12 -20.75 1.36
C ASP A 233 -3.02 -20.16 -0.06
N ARG A 234 -3.62 -20.80 -1.06
CA ARG A 234 -3.58 -20.37 -2.47
C ARG A 234 -4.97 -20.28 -3.06
N PRO A 235 -5.37 -19.14 -3.66
CA PRO A 235 -6.65 -19.03 -4.34
C PRO A 235 -6.77 -20.03 -5.50
N LEU A 236 -7.95 -20.61 -5.69
CA LEU A 236 -8.23 -21.52 -6.82
C LEU A 236 -8.99 -20.77 -7.92
N TRP A 237 -8.51 -20.90 -9.14
CA TRP A 237 -9.29 -20.64 -10.34
C TRP A 237 -9.59 -21.97 -11.00
N ILE A 238 -10.81 -22.46 -10.80
CA ILE A 238 -11.20 -23.76 -11.35
C ILE A 238 -11.72 -23.54 -12.77
N ALA A 239 -11.24 -24.34 -13.72
CA ALA A 239 -11.83 -24.37 -15.05
C ALA A 239 -12.72 -25.60 -15.20
N ARG A 240 -13.97 -25.34 -15.58
CA ARG A 240 -14.97 -26.37 -15.86
C ARG A 240 -16.09 -25.76 -16.70
N PHE A 241 -16.15 -26.16 -17.96
CA PHE A 241 -17.14 -25.62 -18.90
C PHE A 241 -18.51 -26.25 -18.69
N SER A 242 -19.28 -25.67 -17.77
CA SER A 242 -20.55 -26.22 -17.29
C SER A 242 -21.41 -25.16 -16.59
N THR A 243 -22.61 -25.54 -16.13
CA THR A 243 -23.47 -24.67 -15.31
C THR A 243 -23.15 -24.75 -13.82
N ALA A 244 -22.19 -25.58 -13.42
CA ALA A 244 -21.70 -25.68 -12.05
C ALA A 244 -20.19 -25.99 -12.02
N PRO A 245 -19.44 -25.53 -10.99
CA PRO A 245 -18.00 -25.77 -10.86
C PRO A 245 -17.65 -27.23 -10.51
N GLY A 246 -18.63 -28.01 -10.06
CA GLY A 246 -18.46 -29.42 -9.70
C GLY A 246 -17.56 -29.65 -8.50
N THR A 247 -17.03 -30.87 -8.37
CA THR A 247 -16.10 -31.23 -7.29
C THR A 247 -14.78 -30.48 -7.48
N LEU A 248 -14.35 -29.75 -6.45
CA LEU A 248 -13.08 -29.04 -6.43
C LEU A 248 -11.90 -29.99 -6.14
N PRO A 249 -10.68 -29.65 -6.56
CA PRO A 249 -9.49 -30.39 -6.16
C PRO A 249 -9.31 -30.40 -4.64
N ALA A 250 -8.71 -31.46 -4.10
CA ALA A 250 -8.58 -31.60 -2.65
C ALA A 250 -7.71 -30.49 -2.05
N GLY A 251 -8.10 -30.01 -0.87
CA GLY A 251 -7.45 -28.87 -0.21
C GLY A 251 -8.21 -27.56 -0.38
N TRP A 252 -9.07 -27.42 -1.39
CA TRP A 252 -9.95 -26.28 -1.57
C TRP A 252 -11.39 -26.60 -1.16
N THR A 253 -11.99 -25.72 -0.36
CA THR A 253 -13.41 -25.79 0.04
C THR A 253 -14.29 -24.84 -0.78
N PHE A 254 -13.69 -23.89 -1.50
CA PHE A 254 -14.34 -22.97 -2.43
C PHE A 254 -13.38 -22.64 -3.57
N TYR A 255 -13.92 -22.22 -4.71
CA TYR A 255 -13.16 -21.58 -5.77
C TYR A 255 -13.14 -20.06 -5.55
N THR A 256 -12.04 -19.40 -5.89
CA THR A 256 -11.93 -17.93 -5.92
C THR A 256 -12.42 -17.40 -7.26
N PHE A 257 -12.00 -18.04 -8.34
CA PHE A 257 -12.46 -17.77 -9.70
C PHE A 257 -12.96 -19.06 -10.35
N TRP A 258 -13.91 -18.94 -11.27
CA TRP A 258 -14.41 -20.05 -12.06
C TRP A 258 -14.46 -19.65 -13.53
N GLN A 259 -13.71 -20.38 -14.36
CA GLN A 259 -13.81 -20.33 -15.81
C GLN A 259 -14.91 -21.30 -16.26
N SER A 260 -16.05 -20.73 -16.66
CA SER A 260 -17.31 -21.46 -16.90
C SER A 260 -17.56 -21.76 -18.37
N ALA A 261 -16.85 -21.08 -19.27
CA ALA A 261 -16.85 -21.31 -20.71
C ALA A 261 -15.60 -20.68 -21.32
N ASP A 262 -15.24 -21.10 -22.52
CA ASP A 262 -14.15 -20.61 -23.37
C ASP A 262 -14.63 -19.67 -24.49
N THR A 263 -15.91 -19.31 -24.48
CA THR A 263 -16.52 -18.37 -25.41
C THR A 263 -17.84 -17.89 -24.84
N GLY A 264 -18.22 -16.66 -25.16
CA GLY A 264 -19.51 -16.11 -24.71
C GLY A 264 -19.69 -14.64 -25.02
N VAL A 265 -20.15 -13.89 -24.02
CA VAL A 265 -20.46 -12.47 -24.14
C VAL A 265 -19.21 -11.61 -24.01
N TYR A 266 -18.25 -12.04 -23.20
CA TYR A 266 -16.99 -11.36 -23.00
C TYR A 266 -15.92 -11.86 -24.00
N PRO A 267 -14.86 -11.08 -24.26
CA PRO A 267 -13.70 -11.51 -25.03
C PRO A 267 -13.01 -12.70 -24.36
N GLY A 268 -12.51 -13.66 -25.15
CA GLY A 268 -11.84 -14.84 -24.62
C GLY A 268 -12.77 -15.69 -23.74
N ASP A 269 -12.20 -16.18 -22.64
CA ASP A 269 -12.87 -17.10 -21.74
C ASP A 269 -13.80 -16.37 -20.76
N GLN A 270 -14.80 -17.06 -20.21
CA GLN A 270 -15.87 -16.49 -19.41
C GLN A 270 -15.71 -16.83 -17.94
N ASP A 271 -15.38 -15.82 -17.14
CA ASP A 271 -15.02 -16.00 -15.74
C ASP A 271 -15.98 -15.37 -14.76
N SER A 272 -15.94 -15.89 -13.54
CA SER A 272 -16.63 -15.31 -12.39
C SER A 272 -15.76 -15.37 -11.16
N PHE A 273 -15.75 -14.27 -10.42
CA PHE A 273 -15.18 -14.20 -9.08
C PHE A 273 -16.25 -14.56 -8.05
N ASN A 274 -15.90 -15.47 -7.15
CA ASN A 274 -16.79 -15.96 -6.10
C ASN A 274 -16.86 -15.00 -4.90
N GLY A 275 -17.49 -13.85 -5.12
CA GLY A 275 -17.70 -12.85 -4.09
C GLY A 275 -18.23 -11.55 -4.66
N SER A 276 -18.48 -10.58 -3.78
CA SER A 276 -18.99 -9.26 -4.15
C SER A 276 -17.92 -8.39 -4.82
N PRO A 277 -18.31 -7.27 -5.47
CA PRO A 277 -17.36 -6.28 -5.98
C PRO A 277 -16.37 -5.76 -4.93
N SER A 278 -16.77 -5.63 -3.66
CA SER A 278 -15.87 -5.21 -2.59
C SER A 278 -14.84 -6.29 -2.25
N GLN A 279 -15.26 -7.56 -2.22
CA GLN A 279 -14.35 -8.69 -1.99
C GLN A 279 -13.37 -8.88 -3.15
N LEU A 280 -13.78 -8.57 -4.39
CA LEU A 280 -12.86 -8.53 -5.52
C LEU A 280 -11.82 -7.41 -5.36
N ALA A 281 -12.24 -6.23 -4.89
CA ALA A 281 -11.33 -5.12 -4.63
C ALA A 281 -10.30 -5.47 -3.54
N ASP A 282 -10.65 -6.31 -2.57
CA ASP A 282 -9.73 -6.77 -1.51
C ASP A 282 -8.53 -7.55 -2.07
N LEU A 283 -8.68 -8.20 -3.23
CA LEU A 283 -7.57 -8.85 -3.92
C LEU A 283 -6.56 -7.85 -4.49
N THR A 284 -6.96 -6.58 -4.65
CA THR A 284 -6.14 -5.51 -5.25
C THR A 284 -5.44 -4.59 -4.24
N TYR A 285 -5.72 -4.77 -2.95
CA TYR A 285 -5.11 -4.03 -1.84
C TYR A 285 -4.26 -4.95 -0.96
N GLY A 286 -3.01 -4.59 -0.65
CA GLY A 286 -2.09 -5.26 0.31
C GLY A 286 -2.68 -6.39 1.14
N GLY A 287 -2.32 -7.64 0.86
CA GLY A 287 -2.78 -8.80 1.65
C GLY A 287 -1.97 -9.01 2.92
N PRO A 288 -2.23 -10.12 3.64
CA PRO A 288 -3.52 -10.40 4.31
C PRO A 288 -3.90 -9.21 5.20
N ASP A 289 -5.19 -8.88 5.26
CA ASP A 289 -5.81 -7.86 6.13
C ASP A 289 -4.80 -7.08 6.98
N ALA A 290 -4.22 -6.02 6.41
CA ALA A 290 -3.18 -5.24 7.07
C ALA A 290 -3.66 -4.69 8.41
N ILE A 291 -4.97 -4.53 8.57
CA ILE A 291 -5.62 -4.17 9.82
C ILE A 291 -5.51 -5.32 10.82
N ALA A 292 -5.87 -6.55 10.46
CA ALA A 292 -5.68 -7.72 11.32
C ALA A 292 -4.19 -7.97 11.65
N ALA A 293 -3.28 -7.79 10.69
CA ALA A 293 -1.84 -7.91 10.93
C ALA A 293 -1.35 -6.89 11.97
N HIS A 294 -1.76 -5.63 11.82
CA HIS A 294 -1.45 -4.57 12.77
C HIS A 294 -2.07 -4.81 14.15
N TYR A 295 -3.34 -5.22 14.18
CA TYR A 295 -4.07 -5.58 15.39
C TYR A 295 -3.34 -6.67 16.18
N ASN A 296 -2.89 -7.73 15.50
CA ASN A 296 -2.11 -8.79 16.12
C ASN A 296 -0.76 -8.28 16.63
N ALA A 297 -0.08 -7.41 15.87
CA ALA A 297 1.21 -6.83 16.24
C ALA A 297 1.14 -5.96 17.50
N ILE A 298 0.03 -5.26 17.74
CA ILE A 298 -0.19 -4.44 18.95
C ILE A 298 -0.77 -5.25 20.13
N GLY A 299 -0.93 -6.57 20.00
CA GLY A 299 -1.36 -7.46 21.09
C GLY A 299 -2.83 -7.91 21.02
N GLY A 300 -3.51 -7.69 19.89
CA GLY A 300 -4.86 -8.20 19.63
C GLY A 300 -5.87 -7.78 20.70
N ALA A 301 -6.68 -8.74 21.17
CA ALA A 301 -7.73 -8.49 22.17
C ALA A 301 -7.19 -8.07 23.54
N SER A 302 -5.90 -8.31 23.82
CA SER A 302 -5.22 -7.86 25.04
C SER A 302 -4.65 -6.45 24.92
N SER A 303 -4.70 -5.84 23.73
CA SER A 303 -4.28 -4.45 23.50
C SER A 303 -5.30 -3.45 24.05
N TYR A 304 -4.94 -2.16 23.98
CA TYR A 304 -5.84 -1.05 24.31
C TYR A 304 -7.08 -0.96 23.39
N LEU A 305 -7.10 -1.66 22.26
CA LEU A 305 -8.26 -1.69 21.36
C LEU A 305 -9.35 -2.68 21.81
N GLY A 306 -9.02 -3.71 22.59
CA GLY A 306 -9.95 -4.77 22.94
C GLY A 306 -10.44 -5.57 21.73
N ASN A 307 -11.64 -6.15 21.82
CA ASN A 307 -12.19 -7.00 20.75
C ASN A 307 -12.65 -6.18 19.53
N PRO A 308 -12.65 -6.77 18.32
CA PRO A 308 -13.28 -6.18 17.15
C PRO A 308 -14.79 -5.96 17.37
N VAL A 309 -15.32 -4.91 16.75
CA VAL A 309 -16.74 -4.53 16.75
C VAL A 309 -17.22 -4.52 15.30
N GLY A 310 -17.74 -5.67 14.86
CA GLY A 310 -18.04 -5.91 13.44
C GLY A 310 -16.82 -6.47 12.71
N GLY A 311 -16.81 -6.35 11.39
CA GLY A 311 -15.66 -6.71 10.56
C GLY A 311 -15.12 -5.50 9.81
N GLU A 312 -14.00 -5.70 9.14
CA GLU A 312 -13.38 -4.71 8.26
C GLU A 312 -14.37 -4.18 7.20
N TYR A 313 -14.36 -2.87 6.96
CA TYR A 313 -15.26 -2.20 6.02
C TYR A 313 -14.52 -1.18 5.14
N PRO A 314 -14.96 -0.99 3.88
CA PRO A 314 -14.33 -0.05 2.97
C PRO A 314 -14.60 1.40 3.38
N ILE A 315 -13.59 2.26 3.17
CA ILE A 315 -13.69 3.72 3.28
C ILE A 315 -13.05 4.37 2.05
N ALA A 316 -13.30 5.66 1.82
CA ALA A 316 -12.68 6.36 0.70
C ALA A 316 -11.14 6.32 0.82
N GLY A 317 -10.48 5.72 -0.17
CA GLY A 317 -9.01 5.60 -0.23
C GLY A 317 -8.41 4.51 0.67
N GLY A 318 -9.21 3.64 1.28
CA GLY A 318 -8.69 2.63 2.20
C GLY A 318 -9.74 1.72 2.85
N ARG A 319 -9.38 1.15 3.99
CA ARG A 319 -10.25 0.27 4.80
C ARG A 319 -10.15 0.65 6.28
N ALA A 320 -11.14 0.25 7.07
CA ALA A 320 -11.15 0.46 8.50
C ALA A 320 -11.81 -0.71 9.22
N GLU A 321 -11.42 -0.95 10.46
CA GLU A 321 -12.12 -1.88 11.34
C GLU A 321 -12.31 -1.23 12.71
N ASN A 322 -13.52 -1.37 13.26
CA ASN A 322 -13.84 -0.85 14.57
C ASN A 322 -13.45 -1.87 15.64
N TYR A 323 -12.95 -1.37 16.76
CA TYR A 323 -12.66 -2.13 17.96
C TYR A 323 -13.31 -1.43 19.15
N GLN A 324 -13.44 -2.12 20.29
CA GLN A 324 -14.05 -1.56 21.49
C GLN A 324 -13.39 -0.24 21.93
N GLY A 325 -12.06 -0.16 21.81
CA GLY A 325 -11.25 0.98 22.23
C GLY A 325 -10.92 1.99 21.13
N GLY A 326 -11.13 1.69 19.85
CA GLY A 326 -10.69 2.56 18.76
C GLY A 326 -10.96 2.02 17.36
N ILE A 327 -10.24 2.56 16.37
CA ILE A 327 -10.33 2.12 14.97
C ILE A 327 -8.92 1.95 14.43
N ILE A 328 -8.68 0.87 13.68
CA ILE A 328 -7.51 0.77 12.83
C ILE A 328 -7.92 1.20 11.42
N TYR A 329 -7.17 2.14 10.85
CA TYR A 329 -7.35 2.62 9.48
C TYR A 329 -6.20 2.13 8.61
N TYR A 330 -6.51 1.63 7.43
CA TYR A 330 -5.54 1.22 6.41
C TYR A 330 -5.70 2.04 5.14
N SER A 331 -4.58 2.49 4.57
CA SER A 331 -4.51 2.87 3.14
C SER A 331 -3.26 2.28 2.50
N PRO A 332 -3.23 2.09 1.17
CA PRO A 332 -2.02 1.65 0.47
C PRO A 332 -0.80 2.55 0.70
N ALA A 333 -1.03 3.87 0.86
CA ALA A 333 0.04 4.85 1.02
C ALA A 333 0.60 4.93 2.45
N THR A 334 -0.23 4.64 3.46
CA THR A 334 0.15 4.82 4.87
C THR A 334 0.40 3.51 5.61
N GLY A 335 -0.17 2.39 5.17
CA GLY A 335 -0.29 1.19 6.00
C GLY A 335 -1.44 1.30 7.01
N ALA A 336 -1.50 0.34 7.93
CA ALA A 336 -2.53 0.23 8.96
C ALA A 336 -2.07 0.86 10.29
N TRP A 337 -2.90 1.74 10.88
CA TRP A 337 -2.57 2.42 12.14
C TRP A 337 -3.80 2.64 13.01
N ALA A 338 -3.63 2.52 14.31
CA ALA A 338 -4.68 2.69 15.30
C ALA A 338 -4.86 4.16 15.71
N VAL A 339 -6.11 4.59 15.79
CA VAL A 339 -6.52 5.87 16.39
C VAL A 339 -7.59 5.57 17.43
N HIS A 340 -7.42 6.06 18.66
CA HIS A 340 -8.30 5.73 19.77
C HIS A 340 -8.58 6.91 20.71
N GLY A 341 -9.43 6.69 21.71
CA GLY A 341 -9.70 7.65 22.80
C GLY A 341 -10.08 9.06 22.34
N SER A 342 -9.53 10.07 23.02
CA SER A 342 -9.82 11.48 22.73
C SER A 342 -9.28 11.93 21.37
N ILE A 343 -8.17 11.34 20.91
CA ILE A 343 -7.61 11.64 19.60
C ILE A 343 -8.55 11.17 18.48
N LEU A 344 -9.13 9.97 18.61
CA LEU A 344 -10.16 9.49 17.67
C LEU A 344 -11.39 10.40 17.66
N GLY A 345 -11.83 10.86 18.83
CA GLY A 345 -12.92 11.84 18.95
C GLY A 345 -12.64 13.11 18.15
N LYS A 346 -11.45 13.69 18.31
CA LYS A 346 -11.01 14.87 17.54
C LYS A 346 -10.85 14.56 16.05
N TYR A 347 -10.26 13.42 15.69
CA TYR A 347 -10.05 13.00 14.31
C TYR A 347 -11.38 12.90 13.54
N ARG A 348 -12.42 12.36 14.17
CA ARG A 348 -13.78 12.33 13.59
C ARG A 348 -14.37 13.74 13.40
N GLN A 349 -14.18 14.65 14.35
CA GLN A 349 -14.62 16.06 14.21
C GLN A 349 -13.92 16.76 13.04
N CYS A 350 -12.68 16.37 12.74
CA CYS A 350 -11.91 16.88 11.60
C CYS A 350 -12.24 16.17 10.25
N GLY A 351 -13.24 15.28 10.21
CA GLY A 351 -13.67 14.58 9.00
C GLY A 351 -12.97 13.24 8.74
N GLY A 352 -12.16 12.75 9.68
CA GLY A 352 -11.47 11.45 9.57
C GLY A 352 -10.55 11.35 8.33
N PRO A 353 -10.44 10.15 7.71
CA PRO A 353 -9.54 9.94 6.56
C PRO A 353 -9.85 10.81 5.34
N GLY A 354 -11.13 11.16 5.13
CA GLY A 354 -11.57 12.06 4.06
C GLY A 354 -11.31 13.55 4.36
N GLY A 355 -10.98 13.89 5.60
CA GLY A 355 -10.75 15.25 6.06
C GLY A 355 -9.40 15.86 5.65
N PHE A 356 -9.12 17.04 6.20
CA PHE A 356 -7.88 17.78 5.95
C PHE A 356 -6.65 17.15 6.62
N LEU A 357 -6.84 16.25 7.58
CA LEU A 357 -5.74 15.51 8.23
C LEU A 357 -5.25 14.32 7.37
N GLY A 358 -6.15 13.66 6.62
CA GLY A 358 -5.85 12.43 5.87
C GLY A 358 -5.71 11.20 6.76
N PHE A 359 -5.25 10.08 6.20
CA PHE A 359 -5.02 8.83 6.94
C PHE A 359 -3.93 8.97 8.01
N PRO A 360 -4.04 8.24 9.15
CA PRO A 360 -2.97 8.17 10.14
C PRO A 360 -1.71 7.54 9.56
N VAL A 361 -0.55 7.95 10.08
CA VAL A 361 0.78 7.40 9.71
C VAL A 361 1.56 6.89 10.91
N THR A 362 0.97 6.95 12.11
CA THR A 362 1.49 6.38 13.35
C THR A 362 0.32 5.85 14.17
N ASP A 363 0.60 4.91 15.08
CA ASP A 363 -0.25 4.68 16.24
C ASP A 363 -0.23 5.87 17.20
N GLU A 364 -1.11 5.83 18.20
CA GLU A 364 -1.10 6.79 19.29
C GLU A 364 0.09 6.52 20.23
N VAL A 365 1.11 7.36 20.15
CA VAL A 365 2.34 7.25 20.93
C VAL A 365 2.39 8.31 22.03
N GLY A 366 3.04 7.99 23.14
CA GLY A 366 3.31 8.96 24.21
C GLY A 366 4.28 10.04 23.74
N THR A 367 4.07 11.29 24.17
CA THR A 367 5.03 12.34 23.89
C THR A 367 6.34 12.09 24.63
N PRO A 368 7.49 12.49 24.06
CA PRO A 368 8.80 12.32 24.67
C PRO A 368 8.95 12.91 26.09
N ASP A 369 8.19 13.95 26.46
CA ASP A 369 8.20 14.51 27.82
C ASP A 369 7.35 13.73 28.85
N GLY A 370 6.63 12.69 28.41
CA GLY A 370 5.80 11.83 29.23
C GLY A 370 4.43 12.41 29.63
N VAL A 371 4.02 13.56 29.08
CA VAL A 371 2.79 14.26 29.51
C VAL A 371 1.58 13.94 28.61
N GLY A 372 1.78 13.95 27.30
CA GLY A 372 0.73 13.82 26.31
C GLY A 372 0.83 12.56 25.46
N ARG A 373 -0.06 12.49 24.47
CA ARG A 373 -0.09 11.46 23.43
C ARG A 373 -0.41 12.09 22.08
N PHE A 374 -0.01 11.48 20.98
CA PHE A 374 -0.29 12.02 19.65
C PHE A 374 -0.41 10.93 18.57
N ASN A 375 -1.12 11.28 17.49
CA ASN A 375 -1.02 10.64 16.19
C ASN A 375 -0.54 11.65 15.15
N HIS A 376 0.26 11.20 14.19
CA HIS A 376 0.54 11.93 12.96
C HIS A 376 -0.35 11.44 11.81
N PHE A 377 -0.60 12.33 10.85
CA PHE A 377 -1.45 12.07 9.69
C PHE A 377 -0.78 12.52 8.39
N SER A 378 -1.19 11.88 7.29
CA SER A 378 -0.57 11.95 5.96
C SER A 378 -0.55 13.34 5.31
N LYS A 379 -1.43 14.27 5.69
CA LYS A 379 -1.48 15.62 5.11
C LYS A 379 -0.77 16.67 5.97
N SER A 380 0.46 16.37 6.39
CA SER A 380 1.27 17.24 7.27
C SER A 380 0.47 17.73 8.48
N ALA A 381 -0.11 16.79 9.21
CA ALA A 381 -0.99 17.10 10.33
C ALA A 381 -0.74 16.21 11.54
N SER A 382 -1.09 16.72 12.72
CA SER A 382 -1.04 15.99 13.98
C SER A 382 -2.27 16.31 14.82
N ILE A 383 -2.64 15.36 15.68
CA ILE A 383 -3.51 15.63 16.83
C ILE A 383 -2.70 15.27 18.07
N TYR A 384 -2.61 16.22 19.01
CA TYR A 384 -1.98 16.01 20.32
C TYR A 384 -3.04 16.09 21.40
N TRP A 385 -2.93 15.20 22.39
CA TRP A 385 -3.76 15.18 23.58
C TRP A 385 -2.91 15.32 24.84
N THR A 386 -3.41 16.08 25.82
CA THR A 386 -2.89 16.05 27.20
C THR A 386 -4.05 15.93 28.20
N PRO A 387 -3.79 15.44 29.44
CA PRO A 387 -4.80 15.40 30.48
C PRO A 387 -5.39 16.78 30.83
N GLY A 388 -4.59 17.85 30.71
CA GLY A 388 -4.99 19.21 31.09
C GLY A 388 -5.75 19.97 30.00
N THR A 389 -5.52 19.64 28.72
CA THR A 389 -6.05 20.45 27.60
C THR A 389 -6.99 19.68 26.70
N GLY A 390 -7.01 18.35 26.74
CA GLY A 390 -7.72 17.54 25.74
C GLY A 390 -6.97 17.48 24.40
N ALA A 391 -7.67 17.02 23.36
CA ALA A 391 -7.11 16.75 22.03
C ALA A 391 -7.29 17.94 21.08
N TRP A 392 -6.21 18.36 20.41
CA TRP A 392 -6.18 19.51 19.51
C TRP A 392 -5.40 19.21 18.23
N SER A 393 -5.92 19.70 17.10
CA SER A 393 -5.30 19.56 15.79
C SER A 393 -4.31 20.69 15.49
N VAL A 394 -3.21 20.34 14.83
CA VAL A 394 -2.21 21.27 14.29
C VAL A 394 -1.73 20.75 12.94
N HIS A 395 -1.72 21.59 11.91
CA HIS A 395 -1.45 21.13 10.54
C HIS A 395 -0.74 22.19 9.68
N GLY A 396 -0.35 21.76 8.48
CA GLY A 396 0.28 22.62 7.47
C GLY A 396 1.47 23.42 8.00
N SER A 397 1.60 24.67 7.54
CA SER A 397 2.74 25.53 7.88
C SER A 397 2.87 25.85 9.36
N ILE A 398 1.75 25.85 10.12
CA ILE A 398 1.80 26.06 11.57
C ILE A 398 2.46 24.86 12.26
N ARG A 399 2.06 23.63 11.87
CA ARG A 399 2.72 22.41 12.34
C ARG A 399 4.19 22.37 11.96
N ASP A 400 4.53 22.74 10.72
CA ASP A 400 5.92 22.73 10.25
C ASP A 400 6.78 23.73 11.05
N ARG A 401 6.22 24.91 11.38
CA ARG A 401 6.89 25.87 12.25
C ARG A 401 7.05 25.33 13.67
N TRP A 402 6.00 24.74 14.24
CA TRP A 402 6.05 24.15 15.57
C TRP A 402 7.08 23.00 15.66
N THR A 403 7.18 22.20 14.59
CA THR A 403 8.20 21.16 14.40
C THR A 403 9.60 21.75 14.48
N ALA A 404 9.86 22.82 13.72
CA ALA A 404 11.16 23.51 13.71
C ALA A 404 11.51 24.14 15.07
N LEU A 405 10.50 24.43 15.90
CA LEU A 405 10.65 24.95 17.26
C LEU A 405 10.82 23.85 18.32
N GLY A 406 10.88 22.57 17.93
CA GLY A 406 11.11 21.46 18.86
C GLY A 406 9.84 20.91 19.52
N TRP A 407 8.69 21.02 18.86
CA TRP A 407 7.42 20.41 19.27
C TRP A 407 7.01 20.79 20.71
N GLU A 408 6.46 19.85 21.47
CA GLU A 408 5.98 20.04 22.84
C GLU A 408 7.09 20.39 23.85
N ARG A 409 8.32 19.94 23.60
CA ARG A 409 9.50 20.30 24.40
C ARG A 409 9.99 21.72 24.12
N GLY A 410 9.62 22.27 22.96
CA GLY A 410 9.95 23.61 22.52
C GLY A 410 9.34 24.73 23.36
N PRO A 411 9.59 26.00 22.97
CA PRO A 411 9.08 27.17 23.69
C PRO A 411 7.55 27.30 23.61
N MET A 412 6.89 26.58 22.70
CA MET A 412 5.44 26.61 22.53
C MET A 412 4.68 25.75 23.54
N GLY A 413 5.21 24.56 23.86
CA GLY A 413 4.44 23.55 24.57
C GLY A 413 3.42 22.88 23.64
N TYR A 414 2.26 22.55 24.17
CA TYR A 414 1.20 21.80 23.47
C TYR A 414 0.19 22.73 22.80
N PRO A 415 -0.40 22.34 21.67
CA PRO A 415 -1.56 23.05 21.14
C PRO A 415 -2.72 23.02 22.15
N VAL A 416 -3.42 24.14 22.29
CA VAL A 416 -4.60 24.30 23.17
C VAL A 416 -5.84 24.78 22.42
N THR A 417 -5.73 24.93 21.10
CA THR A 417 -6.83 25.19 20.18
C THR A 417 -6.60 24.38 18.92
N ASP A 418 -7.67 24.12 18.17
CA ASP A 418 -7.55 23.75 16.76
C ASP A 418 -7.01 24.92 15.93
N GLU A 419 -6.57 24.65 14.70
CA GLU A 419 -6.20 25.70 13.76
C GLU A 419 -7.45 26.39 13.23
N VAL A 420 -7.65 27.66 13.60
CA VAL A 420 -8.81 28.46 13.20
C VAL A 420 -8.40 29.68 12.40
N GLY A 421 -9.31 30.20 11.58
CA GLY A 421 -9.11 31.46 10.88
C GLY A 421 -8.99 32.62 11.86
N THR A 422 -8.14 33.60 11.54
CA THR A 422 -8.08 34.84 12.30
C THR A 422 -9.36 35.67 12.12
N PRO A 423 -9.76 36.45 13.13
CA PRO A 423 -10.96 37.29 13.06
C PRO A 423 -11.04 38.29 11.90
N ASP A 424 -9.90 38.70 11.33
CA ASP A 424 -9.84 39.59 10.15
C ASP A 424 -10.03 38.84 8.81
N GLY A 425 -10.11 37.50 8.85
CA GLY A 425 -10.28 36.64 7.67
C GLY A 425 -9.03 36.44 6.81
N VAL A 426 -7.85 36.88 7.25
CA VAL A 426 -6.62 36.84 6.43
C VAL A 426 -5.74 35.63 6.73
N GLY A 427 -5.56 35.31 8.01
CA GLY A 427 -4.62 34.32 8.49
C GLY A 427 -5.29 33.14 9.19
N ARG A 428 -4.44 32.29 9.76
CA ARG A 428 -4.83 31.16 10.61
C ARG A 428 -3.91 31.08 11.81
N PHE A 429 -4.36 30.50 12.91
CA PHE A 429 -3.51 30.37 14.10
C PHE A 429 -3.85 29.16 14.96
N ASN A 430 -2.87 28.75 15.76
CA ASN A 430 -3.05 27.93 16.96
C ASN A 430 -2.50 28.67 18.18
N HIS A 431 -3.17 28.52 19.33
CA HIS A 431 -2.58 28.83 20.63
C HIS A 431 -1.91 27.60 21.24
N PHE A 432 -0.90 27.85 22.08
CA PHE A 432 -0.12 26.81 22.74
C PHE A 432 0.05 27.09 24.25
N SER A 433 0.33 26.04 25.01
CA SER A 433 0.21 26.01 26.47
C SER A 433 1.21 26.90 27.23
N LYS A 434 2.35 27.28 26.63
CA LYS A 434 3.37 28.13 27.29
C LYS A 434 3.17 29.63 27.02
N SER A 435 1.92 30.10 27.10
CA SER A 435 1.51 31.45 26.66
C SER A 435 2.08 31.77 25.28
N ALA A 436 1.76 30.92 24.31
CA ALA A 436 2.39 30.91 23.00
C ALA A 436 1.37 30.85 21.88
N SER A 437 1.73 31.33 20.70
CA SER A 437 0.89 31.26 19.50
C SER A 437 1.75 31.18 18.26
N ILE A 438 1.24 30.51 17.24
CA ILE A 438 1.80 30.55 15.89
C ILE A 438 0.70 31.07 14.97
N TYR A 439 1.00 32.13 14.25
CA TYR A 439 0.11 32.74 13.26
C TYR A 439 0.69 32.53 11.88
N TRP A 440 -0.16 32.20 10.93
CA TRP A 440 0.16 32.07 9.52
C TRP A 440 -0.65 33.05 8.69
N THR A 441 -0.02 33.64 7.67
CA THR A 441 -0.73 34.33 6.58
C THR A 441 -0.17 33.89 5.22
N PRO A 442 -0.94 34.06 4.12
CA PRO A 442 -0.44 33.81 2.78
C PRO A 442 0.79 34.65 2.41
N GLY A 443 0.89 35.87 2.95
CA GLY A 443 1.95 36.82 2.59
C GLY A 443 3.24 36.68 3.40
N THR A 444 3.18 36.15 4.62
CA THR A 444 4.35 36.12 5.52
C THR A 444 4.75 34.71 5.95
N GLY A 445 3.91 33.70 5.79
CA GLY A 445 4.15 32.37 6.33
C GLY A 445 3.82 32.29 7.83
N ALA A 446 4.30 31.23 8.49
CA ALA A 446 3.99 30.93 9.89
C ALA A 446 5.09 31.44 10.85
N TRP A 447 4.71 32.24 11.85
CA TRP A 447 5.63 32.84 12.82
C TRP A 447 5.15 32.65 14.25
N SER A 448 6.08 32.34 15.15
CA SER A 448 5.79 32.17 16.57
C SER A 448 5.88 33.48 17.35
N VAL A 449 5.04 33.60 18.38
CA VAL A 449 5.04 34.69 19.34
C VAL A 449 4.70 34.11 20.73
N HIS A 450 5.46 34.44 21.76
CA HIS A 450 5.32 33.80 23.08
C HIS A 450 5.63 34.70 24.28
N GLY A 451 5.23 34.24 25.47
CA GLY A 451 5.49 34.92 26.73
C GLY A 451 5.04 36.39 26.73
N ALA A 452 5.86 37.25 27.35
CA ALA A 452 5.52 38.66 27.55
C ALA A 452 5.28 39.43 26.24
N ILE A 453 5.97 39.08 25.15
CA ILE A 453 5.77 39.72 23.85
C ILE A 453 4.40 39.37 23.29
N ARG A 454 3.99 38.09 23.34
CA ARG A 454 2.63 37.67 22.97
C ARG A 454 1.59 38.38 23.80
N ASP A 455 1.76 38.39 25.12
CA ASP A 455 0.77 38.96 26.04
C ASP A 455 0.62 40.47 25.82
N ARG A 456 1.72 41.17 25.51
CA ARG A 456 1.67 42.58 25.12
C ARG A 456 0.96 42.78 23.79
N TRP A 457 1.26 41.97 22.77
CA TRP A 457 0.59 42.05 21.47
C TRP A 457 -0.90 41.76 21.56
N ALA A 458 -1.28 40.78 22.39
CA ALA A 458 -2.66 40.45 22.72
C ALA A 458 -3.42 41.65 23.31
N ALA A 459 -2.82 42.32 24.30
CA ALA A 459 -3.38 43.52 24.92
C ALA A 459 -3.52 44.71 23.95
N LEU A 460 -2.81 44.69 22.82
CA LEU A 460 -2.88 45.71 21.76
C LEU A 460 -3.85 45.33 20.63
N GLY A 461 -4.63 44.26 20.78
CA GLY A 461 -5.65 43.85 19.83
C GLY A 461 -5.20 42.82 18.79
N TRP A 462 -4.13 42.06 19.07
CA TRP A 462 -3.65 40.96 18.21
C TRP A 462 -3.40 41.43 16.77
N GLU A 463 -3.76 40.61 15.77
CA GLU A 463 -3.59 40.88 14.35
C GLU A 463 -4.42 42.07 13.84
N ARG A 464 -5.50 42.44 14.55
CA ARG A 464 -6.31 43.63 14.25
C ARG A 464 -5.74 44.91 14.84
N GLY A 465 -4.78 44.79 15.77
CA GLY A 465 -4.07 45.92 16.36
C GLY A 465 -3.14 46.60 15.35
N ARG A 466 -2.66 47.80 15.70
CA ARG A 466 -1.76 48.61 14.83
C ARG A 466 -0.46 47.87 14.44
N LEU A 467 -0.01 46.90 15.24
CA LEU A 467 1.16 46.08 14.90
C LEU A 467 0.89 45.07 13.78
N GLY A 468 -0.35 44.60 13.61
CA GLY A 468 -0.68 43.53 12.66
C GLY A 468 -0.05 42.18 13.00
N TYR A 469 0.13 41.35 11.99
CA TYR A 469 0.71 40.00 12.11
C TYR A 469 2.19 39.98 12.48
N PRO A 470 2.67 38.94 13.18
CA PRO A 470 4.09 38.68 13.32
C PRO A 470 4.73 38.39 11.95
N VAL A 471 5.97 38.84 11.78
CA VAL A 471 6.81 38.65 10.58
C VAL A 471 8.20 38.09 10.91
N SER A 472 8.44 37.74 12.17
CA SER A 472 9.59 36.97 12.63
C SER A 472 9.19 36.17 13.86
N ASP A 473 9.94 35.10 14.16
CA ASP A 473 9.96 34.59 15.52
C ASP A 473 10.66 35.57 16.46
N GLU A 474 10.56 35.31 17.75
CA GLU A 474 11.35 36.04 18.73
C GLU A 474 12.83 35.68 18.64
N PHE A 475 13.68 36.68 18.51
CA PHE A 475 15.14 36.52 18.50
C PHE A 475 15.79 37.31 19.64
N ALA A 476 17.01 36.92 19.99
CA ALA A 476 17.77 37.56 21.04
C ALA A 476 18.26 38.95 20.60
N ILE A 477 18.21 39.91 21.53
CA ILE A 477 18.86 41.22 21.43
C ILE A 477 19.68 41.46 22.70
N THR A 478 20.55 42.47 22.72
CA THR A 478 21.28 42.83 23.93
C THR A 478 20.31 43.14 25.07
N GLY A 479 20.41 42.38 26.17
CA GLY A 479 19.57 42.56 27.36
C GLY A 479 18.15 42.01 27.25
N GLY A 480 17.76 41.34 26.17
CA GLY A 480 16.36 40.95 25.99
C GLY A 480 16.02 40.10 24.77
N ARG A 481 14.73 40.10 24.40
CA ARG A 481 14.20 39.50 23.16
C ARG A 481 13.42 40.51 22.35
N ARG A 482 13.28 40.26 21.05
CA ARG A 482 12.46 41.07 20.14
C ARG A 482 11.63 40.18 19.21
N GLY A 483 10.38 40.55 18.99
CA GLY A 483 9.52 40.02 17.92
C GLY A 483 9.11 41.13 16.96
N ASN A 484 9.22 40.88 15.65
CA ASN A 484 8.80 41.83 14.62
C ASN A 484 7.38 41.54 14.16
N PHE A 485 6.65 42.62 13.88
CA PHE A 485 5.30 42.62 13.34
C PHE A 485 5.23 43.51 12.12
N ARG A 486 4.19 43.39 11.31
CA ARG A 486 4.04 44.16 10.06
C ARG A 486 4.11 45.68 10.29
N GLY A 487 3.54 46.16 11.39
CA GLY A 487 3.46 47.58 11.75
C GLY A 487 4.46 48.03 12.80
N GLY A 488 5.44 47.21 13.18
CA GLY A 488 6.44 47.59 14.19
C GLY A 488 7.13 46.40 14.84
N TYR A 489 7.60 46.58 16.08
CA TYR A 489 8.18 45.50 16.88
C TYR A 489 7.90 45.67 18.36
N ILE A 490 7.99 44.56 19.09
CA ILE A 490 7.95 44.54 20.55
C ILE A 490 9.28 43.98 21.07
N THR A 491 9.88 44.64 22.05
CA THR A 491 11.01 44.12 22.81
C THR A 491 10.58 43.71 24.22
N TYR A 492 11.28 42.74 24.80
CA TYR A 492 11.18 42.34 26.19
C TYR A 492 12.56 42.44 26.83
N ASP A 493 12.67 43.19 27.92
CA ASP A 493 13.91 43.43 28.65
C ASP A 493 14.04 42.49 29.86
N PHE A 494 15.16 41.77 29.97
CA PHE A 494 15.36 40.79 31.04
C PHE A 494 15.63 41.40 32.42
N ALA A 495 16.14 42.64 32.49
CA ALA A 495 16.48 43.29 33.75
C ALA A 495 15.22 43.85 34.45
N THR A 496 14.28 44.37 33.67
CA THR A 496 13.07 45.03 34.15
C THR A 496 11.82 44.17 34.03
N GLY A 497 11.84 43.15 33.17
CA GLY A 497 10.64 42.38 32.81
C GLY A 497 9.62 43.18 32.00
N ALA A 498 9.98 44.35 31.49
CA ALA A 498 9.08 45.24 30.76
C ALA A 498 9.05 44.92 29.26
N THR A 499 7.92 45.20 28.62
CA THR A 499 7.81 45.22 27.15
C THR A 499 7.73 46.64 26.62
N GLN A 500 8.41 46.90 25.51
CA GLN A 500 8.34 48.17 24.79
C GLN A 500 7.85 47.93 23.36
N VAL A 501 6.97 48.81 22.89
CA VAL A 501 6.36 48.74 21.55
C VAL A 501 6.88 49.91 20.74
N VAL A 502 7.32 49.63 19.51
CA VAL A 502 7.74 50.64 18.55
C VAL A 502 6.96 50.41 17.26
N TYR A 503 6.36 51.47 16.72
CA TYR A 503 5.63 51.44 15.46
C TYR A 503 6.50 51.96 14.31
N TYR A 504 6.25 51.47 13.11
CA TYR A 504 6.73 52.09 11.88
C TYR A 504 5.94 53.36 11.52
#